data_AF-A0A167T801-F1
#
_entry.id   AF-A0A167T801-F1
#
_cell.length_a   1.000
_cell.length_b   1.000
_cell.length_c   1.000
_cell.angle_alpha   90.00
_cell.angle_beta   90.00
_cell.angle_gamma   90.00
#
_symmetry.space_group_name_H-M   'P 1'
#
loop_
_entity.id
_entity.type
_entity.pdbx_description
1 polymer ?
#
loop_
_entity_poly.entity_id
_entity_poly.type
_entity_poly.pdbx_seq_one_letter_code
_entity_poly.pdbx_strand_id
1 'polypeptide(L)'
;MSIPTGTYVIYNRVLSPLGEKLAITFNGSNQGATVKALANGDASQQWIIGGPIGDAQPISPASPSGLQAGWGDGVVVLPAGNYVWSIKSSSDGYTIQDGGKTQNWNLQSATVASKVAISADNGNEKYRWIFQRV
;
A
#
# COMPACT_ATOMS: atom_id res chain seq x y z
N MET A 1 -5.21 3.66 -14.89
CA MET A 1 -6.64 3.70 -14.54
C MET A 1 -6.70 3.81 -13.03
N SER A 2 -7.32 4.88 -12.51
CA SER A 2 -7.53 5.05 -11.08
C SER A 2 -8.46 3.97 -10.53
N ILE A 3 -8.26 3.56 -9.28
CA ILE A 3 -9.14 2.58 -8.63
C ILE A 3 -10.32 3.33 -8.00
N PRO A 4 -11.55 2.76 -7.97
CA PRO A 4 -12.68 3.42 -7.35
C PRO A 4 -12.43 3.79 -5.88
N THR A 5 -12.92 4.95 -5.45
CA THR A 5 -12.82 5.39 -4.05
C THR A 5 -13.51 4.38 -3.13
N GLY A 6 -12.90 4.10 -1.97
CA GLY A 6 -13.46 3.22 -0.95
C GLY A 6 -12.41 2.58 -0.04
N THR A 7 -12.87 1.65 0.79
CA THR A 7 -12.02 0.92 1.74
C THR A 7 -11.57 -0.41 1.14
N TYR A 8 -10.28 -0.70 1.28
CA TYR A 8 -9.63 -1.87 0.71
C TYR A 8 -8.70 -2.49 1.73
N VAL A 9 -8.50 -3.80 1.62
CA VAL A 9 -7.24 -4.41 2.05
C VAL A 9 -6.31 -4.46 0.85
N ILE A 10 -5.06 -4.05 1.06
CA ILE A 10 -4.01 -4.05 0.05
C ILE A 10 -3.01 -5.12 0.45
N TYR A 11 -2.84 -6.17 -0.36
CA TYR A 11 -1.89 -7.24 -0.06
C TYR A 11 -0.96 -7.54 -1.23
N ASN A 12 0.23 -8.01 -0.92
CA ASN A 12 1.24 -8.32 -1.92
C ASN A 12 0.79 -9.51 -2.78
N ARG A 13 1.15 -9.50 -4.08
CA ARG A 13 0.89 -10.64 -4.96
C ARG A 13 1.63 -11.90 -4.51
N VAL A 14 2.82 -11.73 -3.93
CA VAL A 14 3.64 -12.83 -3.43
C VAL A 14 3.19 -13.20 -2.02
N LEU A 15 2.97 -14.49 -1.79
CA LEU A 15 2.61 -15.04 -0.49
C LEU A 15 3.85 -15.12 0.44
N SER A 16 3.61 -15.25 1.74
CA SER A 16 4.66 -15.61 2.70
C SER A 16 5.19 -17.03 2.40
N PRO A 17 6.37 -17.41 2.95
CA PRO A 17 6.84 -18.80 2.88
C PRO A 17 5.87 -19.84 3.45
N LEU A 18 4.92 -19.41 4.28
CA LEU A 18 3.87 -20.25 4.86
C LEU A 18 2.58 -20.24 4.02
N GLY A 19 2.57 -19.58 2.87
CA GLY A 19 1.42 -19.49 1.96
C GLY A 19 0.40 -18.41 2.33
N GLU A 20 0.75 -17.47 3.21
CA GLU A 20 -0.18 -16.44 3.68
C GLU A 20 -0.20 -15.23 2.75
N LYS A 21 -1.37 -14.62 2.56
CA LYS A 21 -1.45 -13.30 1.91
C LYS A 21 -0.86 -12.24 2.85
N LEU A 22 0.02 -11.40 2.33
CA LEU A 22 0.73 -10.38 3.11
C LEU A 22 0.07 -9.00 2.93
N ALA A 23 -0.78 -8.61 3.88
CA ALA A 23 -1.55 -7.36 3.85
C ALA A 23 -0.78 -6.20 4.47
N ILE A 24 -0.78 -5.04 3.81
CA ILE A 24 -0.23 -3.79 4.33
C ILE A 24 -0.97 -3.43 5.61
N THR A 25 -0.21 -3.22 6.67
CA THR A 25 -0.68 -3.01 8.04
C THR A 25 -0.20 -1.65 8.54
N PHE A 26 -1.15 -0.86 9.04
CA PHE A 26 -0.91 0.39 9.74
C PHE A 26 -0.37 0.13 11.15
N ASN A 27 0.74 0.80 11.50
CA ASN A 27 1.44 0.60 12.77
C ASN A 27 1.41 1.82 13.71
N GLY A 28 0.64 2.85 13.40
CA GLY A 28 0.59 4.11 14.15
C GLY A 28 1.08 5.32 13.36
N SER A 29 0.80 6.51 13.88
CA SER A 29 1.25 7.77 13.29
C SER A 29 2.77 7.90 13.36
N ASN A 30 3.39 8.43 12.31
CA ASN A 30 4.83 8.53 12.08
C ASN A 30 5.57 7.19 12.09
N GLN A 31 4.86 6.06 11.92
CA GLN A 31 5.44 4.73 11.84
C GLN A 31 5.46 4.23 10.40
N GLY A 32 6.46 3.41 10.08
CA GLY A 32 6.54 2.69 8.81
C GLY A 32 5.44 1.64 8.70
N ALA A 33 4.80 1.55 7.54
CA ALA A 33 3.89 0.46 7.23
C ALA A 33 4.67 -0.84 7.03
N THR A 34 4.13 -1.94 7.54
CA THR A 34 4.68 -3.29 7.36
C THR A 34 3.62 -4.21 6.77
N VAL A 35 3.96 -5.45 6.49
CA VAL A 35 2.96 -6.48 6.16
C VAL A 35 2.76 -7.49 7.28
N LYS A 36 1.52 -7.96 7.45
CA LYS A 36 1.17 -9.11 8.29
C LYS A 36 0.35 -10.09 7.47
N ALA A 37 0.18 -11.31 7.98
CA ALA A 37 -0.79 -12.24 7.41
C ALA A 37 -2.18 -11.58 7.36
N LEU A 38 -2.86 -11.68 6.23
CA LEU A 38 -4.20 -11.15 6.04
C LEU A 38 -5.14 -11.73 7.10
N ALA A 39 -5.72 -10.86 7.91
CA ALA A 39 -6.66 -11.22 8.96
C ALA A 39 -8.03 -10.61 8.64
N ASN A 40 -9.08 -11.43 8.68
CA ASN A 40 -10.42 -10.97 8.37
C ASN A 40 -10.89 -9.93 9.40
N GLY A 41 -11.33 -8.76 8.93
CA GLY A 41 -11.83 -7.69 9.79
C GLY A 41 -10.75 -6.92 10.57
N ASP A 42 -9.45 -7.15 10.35
CA ASP A 42 -8.39 -6.38 11.00
C ASP A 42 -8.40 -4.93 10.50
N ALA A 43 -8.87 -4.01 11.35
CA ALA A 43 -8.98 -2.59 11.03
C ALA A 43 -7.62 -1.96 10.69
N SER A 44 -6.51 -2.48 11.20
CA SER A 44 -5.16 -1.99 10.86
C SER A 44 -4.73 -2.36 9.44
N GLN A 45 -5.42 -3.30 8.79
CA GLN A 45 -5.18 -3.71 7.40
C GLN A 45 -6.12 -3.03 6.40
N GLN A 46 -7.02 -2.17 6.88
CA GLN A 46 -7.98 -1.45 6.04
C GLN A 46 -7.44 -0.07 5.67
N TRP A 47 -7.45 0.21 4.38
CA TRP A 47 -6.95 1.44 3.79
C TRP A 47 -8.02 2.07 2.91
N ILE A 48 -8.23 3.37 3.08
CA ILE A 48 -9.09 4.19 2.24
C ILE A 48 -8.28 4.66 1.04
N ILE A 49 -8.76 4.33 -0.15
CA ILE A 49 -8.34 4.98 -1.38
C ILE A 49 -9.29 6.15 -1.63
N GLY A 50 -8.76 7.37 -1.58
CA GLY A 50 -9.53 8.58 -1.76
C GLY A 50 -9.90 8.87 -3.21
N GLY A 51 -10.55 10.01 -3.43
CA GLY A 51 -10.85 10.51 -4.78
C GLY A 51 -9.57 10.82 -5.58
N PRO A 52 -9.63 10.75 -6.92
CA PRO A 52 -8.50 11.13 -7.77
C PRO A 52 -8.16 12.60 -7.62
N ILE A 53 -6.87 12.90 -7.55
CA ILE A 53 -6.25 14.22 -7.64
C ILE A 53 -5.32 14.15 -8.85
N GLY A 54 -5.81 14.62 -10.00
CA GLY A 54 -5.17 14.34 -11.29
C GLY A 54 -5.21 12.83 -11.60
N ASP A 55 -4.03 12.24 -11.82
CA ASP A 55 -3.86 10.80 -12.09
C ASP A 55 -3.42 9.98 -10.86
N ALA A 56 -3.36 10.62 -9.69
CA ALA A 56 -2.97 10.01 -8.42
C ALA A 56 -4.13 10.00 -7.41
N GLN A 57 -4.00 9.20 -6.35
CA GLN A 57 -4.99 9.09 -5.28
C GLN A 57 -4.28 9.09 -3.91
N PRO A 58 -4.86 9.74 -2.88
CA PRO A 58 -4.37 9.59 -1.53
C PRO A 58 -4.74 8.19 -1.02
N ILE A 59 -3.82 7.60 -0.26
CA ILE A 59 -4.01 6.32 0.43
C ILE A 59 -3.91 6.62 1.92
N SER A 60 -4.92 6.25 2.70
CA SER A 60 -5.02 6.58 4.13
C SER A 60 -5.39 5.33 4.93
N PRO A 61 -4.94 5.15 6.19
CA PRO A 61 -5.54 4.11 7.02
C PRO A 61 -7.03 4.39 7.20
N ALA A 62 -7.85 3.34 7.32
CA ALA A 62 -9.29 3.51 7.56
C ALA A 62 -9.59 4.12 8.93
N SER A 63 -8.70 3.91 9.91
CA SER A 63 -8.73 4.54 11.22
C SER A 63 -7.31 4.63 11.82
N PRO A 64 -6.95 5.73 12.50
CA PRO A 64 -7.74 6.95 12.69
C PRO A 64 -7.75 7.84 11.43
N SER A 65 -8.70 8.77 11.37
CA SER A 65 -8.79 9.76 10.28
C SER A 65 -7.68 10.84 10.38
N GLY A 66 -7.52 11.64 9.32
CA GLY A 66 -6.53 12.73 9.30
C GLY A 66 -5.09 12.28 9.06
N LEU A 67 -4.88 11.01 8.71
CA LEU A 67 -3.58 10.44 8.35
C LEU A 67 -3.55 10.01 6.88
N GLN A 68 -2.35 10.00 6.29
CA GLN A 68 -2.10 9.58 4.92
C GLN A 68 -0.79 8.79 4.84
N ALA A 69 -0.71 7.83 3.92
CA ALA A 69 0.54 7.19 3.55
C ALA A 69 1.40 8.20 2.77
N GLY A 70 2.55 8.53 3.33
CA GLY A 70 3.58 9.37 2.75
C GLY A 70 4.88 8.61 2.52
N TRP A 71 5.90 9.35 2.08
CA TRP A 71 7.22 8.81 1.79
C TRP A 71 8.20 9.19 2.90
N GLY A 72 8.82 8.19 3.53
CA GLY A 72 9.98 8.35 4.42
C GLY A 72 11.04 7.29 4.12
N ASP A 73 11.50 6.57 5.14
CA ASP A 73 12.31 5.35 4.95
C ASP A 73 11.42 4.20 4.43
N GLY A 74 10.86 4.31 3.23
CA GLY A 74 9.73 3.50 2.76
C GLY A 74 8.38 4.17 3.03
N VAL A 75 7.31 3.38 3.05
CA VAL A 75 5.95 3.91 3.29
C VAL A 75 5.79 4.22 4.78
N VAL A 76 5.49 5.48 5.11
CA VAL A 76 5.26 5.96 6.48
C VAL A 76 3.88 6.60 6.55
N VAL A 77 3.16 6.42 7.66
CA VAL A 77 1.85 7.08 7.83
C VAL A 77 2.01 8.38 8.61
N LEU A 78 1.68 9.50 7.96
CA LEU A 78 1.90 10.87 8.43
C LEU A 78 0.56 11.62 8.60
N PRO A 79 0.53 12.75 9.32
CA PRO A 79 -0.59 13.69 9.24
C PRO A 79 -0.90 14.04 7.78
N ALA A 80 -2.18 14.21 7.43
CA ALA A 80 -2.58 14.50 6.07
C ALA A 80 -1.85 15.75 5.53
N GLY A 81 -1.20 15.59 4.38
CA GLY A 81 -0.29 16.59 3.80
C GLY A 81 -0.36 16.64 2.27
N ASN A 82 -1.47 16.17 1.68
CA ASN A 82 -1.65 15.99 0.24
C ASN A 82 -0.69 14.95 -0.37
N TYR A 83 -0.35 13.90 0.38
CA TYR A 83 0.40 12.78 -0.15
C TYR A 83 -0.49 11.93 -1.07
N VAL A 84 -0.03 11.72 -2.30
CA VAL A 84 -0.77 11.01 -3.34
C VAL A 84 0.12 10.01 -4.07
N TRP A 85 -0.49 8.93 -4.55
CA TRP A 85 0.19 7.84 -5.25
C TRP A 85 -0.53 7.50 -6.54
N SER A 86 0.22 7.29 -7.62
CA SER A 86 -0.31 6.81 -8.90
C SER A 86 -0.51 5.30 -8.83
N ILE A 87 -1.75 4.84 -8.92
CA ILE A 87 -2.11 3.42 -8.89
C ILE A 87 -2.32 2.94 -10.34
N LYS A 88 -1.56 1.94 -10.78
CA LYS A 88 -1.62 1.44 -12.16
C LYS A 88 -1.87 -0.06 -12.20
N SER A 89 -2.91 -0.49 -12.92
CA SER A 89 -3.20 -1.90 -13.15
C SER A 89 -2.39 -2.48 -14.31
N SER A 90 -1.97 -3.73 -14.18
CA SER A 90 -1.52 -4.61 -15.27
C SER A 90 -2.15 -6.00 -15.14
N SER A 91 -1.81 -6.92 -16.05
CA SER A 91 -2.18 -8.35 -15.95
C SER A 91 -1.69 -9.00 -14.66
N ASP A 92 -0.62 -8.47 -14.09
CA ASP A 92 0.08 -9.05 -12.94
C ASP A 92 -0.33 -8.38 -11.63
N GLY A 93 -1.33 -7.50 -11.63
CA GLY A 93 -1.79 -6.76 -10.46
C GLY A 93 -1.49 -5.27 -10.54
N TYR A 94 -1.51 -4.59 -9.40
CA TYR A 94 -1.36 -3.14 -9.33
C TYR A 94 0.04 -2.73 -8.90
N THR A 95 0.59 -1.68 -9.49
CA THR A 95 1.70 -0.92 -8.89
C THR A 95 1.17 0.32 -8.19
N ILE A 96 1.86 0.73 -7.13
CA ILE A 96 1.60 1.96 -6.37
C ILE A 96 2.87 2.80 -6.49
N GLN A 97 2.77 3.91 -7.23
CA GLN A 97 3.91 4.69 -7.70
C GLN A 97 3.89 6.08 -7.11
N ASP A 98 5.07 6.68 -6.95
CA ASP A 98 5.17 8.10 -6.63
C ASP A 98 4.63 8.98 -7.78
N GLY A 99 4.47 10.28 -7.52
CA GLY A 99 4.00 11.24 -8.53
C GLY A 99 4.90 11.34 -9.76
N GLY A 100 6.21 11.12 -9.61
CA GLY A 100 7.16 11.04 -10.73
C GLY A 100 7.12 9.72 -11.50
N LYS A 101 6.40 8.70 -10.98
CA LYS A 101 6.29 7.35 -11.56
C LYS A 101 7.65 6.66 -11.72
N THR A 102 8.59 6.96 -10.83
CA THR A 102 9.96 6.42 -10.84
C THR A 102 10.19 5.40 -9.73
N GLN A 103 9.46 5.50 -8.63
CA GLN A 103 9.56 4.63 -7.46
C GLN A 103 8.22 3.96 -7.18
N ASN A 104 8.30 2.74 -6.66
CA ASN A 104 7.16 1.87 -6.47
C ASN A 104 7.20 1.26 -5.07
N TRP A 105 6.02 1.12 -4.46
CA TRP A 105 5.87 0.37 -3.23
C TRP A 105 6.16 -1.10 -3.47
N ASN A 106 6.94 -1.73 -2.59
CA ASN A 106 7.32 -3.13 -2.72
C ASN A 106 7.68 -3.77 -1.39
N LEU A 107 7.92 -5.08 -1.44
CA LEU A 107 8.57 -5.82 -0.37
C LEU A 107 9.96 -6.27 -0.82
N GLN A 108 11.00 -5.98 -0.02
CA GLN A 108 12.32 -6.59 -0.23
C GLN A 108 12.27 -8.10 0.02
N SER A 109 11.59 -8.50 1.10
CA SER A 109 11.31 -9.89 1.45
C SER A 109 9.81 -10.07 1.65
N ALA A 110 9.25 -11.14 1.09
CA ALA A 110 7.83 -11.46 1.27
C ALA A 110 7.64 -12.24 2.57
N THR A 111 7.90 -11.62 3.72
CA THR A 111 7.74 -12.23 5.05
C THR A 111 6.97 -11.30 5.98
N VAL A 112 6.31 -11.87 6.99
CA VAL A 112 5.62 -11.08 8.03
C VAL A 112 6.60 -10.07 8.67
N ALA A 113 6.07 -8.91 9.03
CA ALA A 113 6.78 -7.74 9.55
C ALA A 113 7.74 -7.06 8.56
N SER A 114 7.84 -7.55 7.30
CA SER A 114 8.59 -6.83 6.27
C SER A 114 8.01 -5.44 6.06
N LYS A 115 8.90 -4.47 5.97
CA LYS A 115 8.55 -3.07 5.69
C LYS A 115 8.05 -2.93 4.25
N VAL A 116 7.07 -2.07 4.05
CA VAL A 116 6.70 -1.64 2.70
C VAL A 116 7.73 -0.61 2.24
N ALA A 117 8.67 -1.06 1.42
CA ALA A 117 9.76 -0.26 0.88
C ALA A 117 9.28 0.58 -0.32
N ILE A 118 10.07 1.58 -0.67
CA ILE A 118 9.89 2.38 -1.89
C ILE A 118 11.21 2.36 -2.64
N SER A 119 11.19 1.85 -3.87
CA SER A 119 12.37 1.77 -4.74
C SER A 119 11.97 1.66 -6.22
N ALA A 120 12.94 1.81 -7.12
CA ALA A 120 12.71 1.69 -8.55
C ALA A 120 12.18 0.28 -8.88
N ASP A 121 11.13 0.19 -9.69
CA ASP A 121 10.58 -1.11 -10.09
C ASP A 121 11.59 -1.85 -10.97
N ASN A 122 11.86 -3.09 -10.61
CA ASN A 122 12.75 -4.00 -11.33
C ASN A 122 11.98 -5.13 -12.03
N GLY A 123 10.66 -5.02 -12.11
CA GLY A 123 9.77 -6.01 -12.72
C GLY A 123 9.41 -7.19 -11.81
N ASN A 124 9.89 -7.21 -10.56
CA ASN A 124 9.64 -8.31 -9.64
C ASN A 124 8.19 -8.31 -9.12
N GLU A 125 7.61 -9.49 -8.93
CA GLU A 125 6.24 -9.68 -8.45
C GLU A 125 5.98 -9.04 -7.07
N LYS A 126 7.00 -8.85 -6.24
CA LYS A 126 6.89 -8.17 -4.94
C LYS A 126 6.54 -6.68 -5.06
N TYR A 127 6.61 -6.10 -6.26
CA TYR A 127 6.14 -4.74 -6.58
C TYR A 127 4.68 -4.72 -7.01
N ARG A 128 4.03 -5.87 -7.10
CA ARG A 128 2.63 -6.02 -7.51
C ARG A 128 1.76 -6.24 -6.29
N TRP A 129 0.67 -5.49 -6.24
CA TRP A 129 -0.28 -5.47 -5.15
C TRP A 129 -1.67 -5.85 -5.66
N ILE A 130 -2.49 -6.36 -4.76
CA ILE A 130 -3.88 -6.67 -5.00
C ILE A 130 -4.72 -5.83 -4.06
N PHE A 131 -5.71 -5.15 -4.62
CA PHE A 131 -6.69 -4.35 -3.89
C PHE A 131 -7.98 -5.16 -3.79
N GLN A 132 -8.31 -5.61 -2.57
CA GLN A 132 -9.56 -6.29 -2.27
C GLN A 132 -10.46 -5.33 -1.51
N ARG A 133 -11.63 -5.01 -2.06
CA ARG A 133 -12.59 -4.13 -1.41
C ARG A 133 -13.16 -4.80 -0.15
N VAL A 134 -13.35 -4.01 0.91
CA VAL A 134 -13.95 -4.43 2.19
C VAL A 134 -15.45 -4.17 2.16
#